data_AF-A0A963ZAL7-F1
#
_entry.id   AF-A0A963ZAL7-F1
#
_cell.length_a   1.000
_cell.length_b   1.000
_cell.length_c   1.000
_cell.angle_alpha   90.00
_cell.angle_beta   90.00
_cell.angle_gamma   90.00
#
_symmetry.space_group_name_H-M   'P 1'
#
loop_
_entity.id
_entity.type
_entity.pdbx_description
1 polymer ?
#
loop_
_entity_poly.entity_id
_entity_poly.type
_entity_poly.pdbx_seq_one_letter_code
_entity_poly.pdbx_strand_id
1 'polypeptide(L)'
;MNSSTEHWSKSDLFVYTLLYCANADFNESIYEEAEIKAKYPTVNYTEIHKIFDQDNDRVRAERILSVAKAHQMDKSDFDELMAFIPTVIKADGHVSPEEEMMLHGLHELLSGL
;
A
#
# COMPACT_ATOMS: atom_id res chain seq x y z
N MET A 1 11.08 -20.05 -10.12
CA MET A 1 10.29 -19.05 -9.37
C MET A 1 11.19 -18.55 -8.27
N ASN A 2 11.83 -17.40 -8.45
CA ASN A 2 12.71 -16.82 -7.43
C ASN A 2 11.85 -16.02 -6.47
N SER A 3 11.73 -16.56 -5.25
CA SER A 3 11.21 -15.88 -4.08
C SER A 3 12.17 -14.74 -3.74
N SER A 4 11.79 -13.48 -3.96
CA SER A 4 12.64 -12.34 -3.59
C SER A 4 11.84 -11.32 -2.80
N THR A 5 11.15 -11.80 -1.76
CA THR A 5 10.76 -10.94 -0.62
C THR A 5 12.00 -10.46 0.15
N GLU A 6 13.17 -11.08 -0.04
CA GLU A 6 14.44 -10.75 0.63
C GLU A 6 14.96 -9.32 0.39
N HIS A 7 14.40 -8.58 -0.59
CA HIS A 7 14.79 -7.20 -0.88
C HIS A 7 13.77 -6.15 -0.43
N TRP A 8 12.60 -6.56 0.06
CA TRP A 8 11.59 -5.62 0.52
C TRP A 8 11.86 -5.25 1.97
N SER A 9 11.87 -3.96 2.27
CA SER A 9 11.73 -3.50 3.65
C SER A 9 10.24 -3.41 4.00
N LYS A 10 9.95 -3.36 5.30
CA LYS A 10 8.59 -3.11 5.79
C LYS A 10 8.04 -1.77 5.29
N SER A 11 8.88 -0.74 5.20
CA SER A 11 8.50 0.56 4.65
C SER A 11 8.16 0.48 3.16
N ASP A 12 8.87 -0.35 2.39
CA ASP A 12 8.55 -0.59 0.97
C ASP A 12 7.16 -1.23 0.83
N LEU A 13 6.85 -2.22 1.68
CA LEU A 13 5.51 -2.81 1.75
C LEU A 13 4.45 -1.78 2.08
N PHE A 14 4.71 -0.89 3.04
CA PHE A 14 3.75 0.14 3.44
C PHE A 14 3.50 1.11 2.29
N VAL A 15 4.53 1.61 1.63
CA VAL A 15 4.40 2.47 0.44
C VAL A 15 3.61 1.77 -0.67
N TYR A 16 3.93 0.52 -0.99
CA TYR A 16 3.21 -0.24 -2.02
C TYR A 16 1.74 -0.45 -1.67
N THR A 17 1.43 -0.68 -0.39
CA THR A 17 0.05 -0.88 0.06
C THR A 17 -0.74 0.43 0.05
N LEU A 18 -0.09 1.56 0.35
CA LEU A 18 -0.72 2.88 0.25
C LEU A 18 -1.02 3.24 -1.21
N LEU A 19 -0.09 2.96 -2.12
CA LEU A 19 -0.31 3.06 -3.57
C LEU A 19 -1.51 2.23 -4.03
N TYR A 20 -1.65 1.03 -3.48
CA TYR A 20 -2.77 0.16 -3.82
C TYR A 20 -4.13 0.77 -3.45
N CYS A 21 -4.22 1.48 -2.33
CA CYS A 21 -5.43 2.21 -1.95
C CYS A 21 -5.61 3.52 -2.72
N ALA A 22 -4.57 4.34 -2.84
CA ALA A 22 -4.63 5.65 -3.50
C ALA A 22 -4.88 5.55 -5.02
N ASN A 23 -4.57 4.41 -5.64
CA ASN A 23 -4.80 4.19 -7.07
C ASN A 23 -6.01 3.25 -7.32
N ALA A 24 -6.93 3.11 -6.35
CA ALA A 24 -8.07 2.21 -6.46
C ALA A 24 -9.02 2.59 -7.61
N ASP A 25 -9.18 3.88 -7.86
CA ASP A 25 -9.99 4.45 -8.95
C ASP A 25 -9.17 4.69 -10.24
N PHE A 26 -7.91 4.23 -10.28
CA PHE A 26 -6.92 4.51 -11.33
C PHE A 26 -6.46 5.97 -11.42
N ASN A 27 -6.65 6.78 -10.38
CA ASN A 27 -6.28 8.18 -10.35
C ASN A 27 -5.60 8.55 -9.01
N GLU A 28 -4.30 8.26 -8.92
CA GLU A 28 -3.45 8.78 -7.85
C GLU A 28 -3.17 10.28 -8.06
N SER A 29 -3.55 11.09 -7.08
CA SER A 29 -3.29 12.53 -7.06
C SER A 29 -1.87 12.86 -6.60
N ILE A 30 -1.38 14.04 -7.04
CA ILE A 30 -0.08 14.57 -6.56
C ILE A 30 -0.05 14.82 -5.04
N TYR A 31 -1.21 14.98 -4.40
CA TYR A 31 -1.32 15.22 -2.96
C TYR A 31 -1.18 13.92 -2.18
N GLU A 32 -1.81 12.84 -2.65
CA GLU A 32 -1.63 11.48 -2.11
C GLU A 32 -0.17 11.02 -2.24
N GLU A 33 0.42 11.20 -3.42
CA GLU A 33 1.84 10.90 -3.66
C GLU A 33 2.74 11.66 -2.66
N ALA A 34 2.43 12.94 -2.42
CA ALA A 34 3.17 13.77 -1.48
C ALA A 34 3.05 13.27 -0.04
N GLU A 35 1.86 12.86 0.41
CA GLU A 35 1.65 12.28 1.75
C GLU A 35 2.44 10.98 1.94
N ILE A 36 2.42 10.08 0.93
CA ILE A 36 3.18 8.82 1.00
C ILE A 36 4.68 9.11 1.11
N LYS A 37 5.22 9.99 0.26
CA LYS A 37 6.64 10.37 0.28
C LYS A 37 7.04 11.09 1.56
N ALA A 38 6.16 11.91 2.13
CA ALA A 38 6.42 12.61 3.38
C ALA A 38 6.52 11.65 4.57
N LYS A 39 5.67 10.62 4.62
CA LYS A 39 5.71 9.59 5.67
C LYS A 39 6.87 8.62 5.51
N TYR A 40 7.27 8.27 4.28
CA TYR A 40 8.35 7.33 3.99
C TYR A 40 9.47 7.95 3.13
N PRO A 41 10.18 8.98 3.63
CA PRO A 41 11.15 9.73 2.82
C PRO A 41 12.40 8.93 2.43
N THR A 42 12.65 7.81 3.11
CA THR A 42 13.78 6.92 2.83
C THR A 42 13.45 5.81 1.82
N VAL A 43 12.17 5.63 1.48
CA VAL A 43 11.75 4.62 0.48
C VAL A 43 11.97 5.17 -0.92
N ASN A 44 12.49 4.34 -1.82
CA ASN A 44 12.58 4.68 -3.23
C ASN A 44 11.19 4.57 -3.89
N TYR A 45 10.37 5.59 -3.69
CA TYR A 45 8.99 5.66 -4.19
C TYR A 45 8.88 5.30 -5.67
N THR A 46 9.76 5.87 -6.49
CA THR A 46 9.75 5.67 -7.95
C THR A 46 9.96 4.21 -8.33
N GLU A 47 10.82 3.48 -7.61
CA GLU A 47 11.03 2.06 -7.87
C GLU A 47 9.82 1.23 -7.44
N ILE A 48 9.23 1.53 -6.27
CA ILE A 48 8.02 0.84 -5.79
C ILE A 48 6.84 1.07 -6.73
N HIS A 49 6.63 2.31 -7.18
CA HIS A 49 5.58 2.69 -8.12
C HIS A 49 5.74 1.96 -9.47
N LYS A 50 6.97 1.91 -10.01
CA LYS A 50 7.26 1.15 -11.22
C LYS A 50 6.95 -0.35 -11.09
N ILE A 51 7.18 -0.95 -9.92
CA ILE A 51 6.79 -2.34 -9.66
C ILE A 51 5.27 -2.45 -9.60
N PHE A 52 4.60 -1.50 -8.94
CA PHE A 52 3.14 -1.45 -8.84
C PHE A 52 2.44 -1.36 -10.20
N ASP A 53 2.96 -0.55 -11.12
CA ASP A 53 2.45 -0.40 -12.49
C ASP A 53 2.56 -1.67 -13.33
N GLN A 54 3.50 -2.56 -13.00
CA GLN A 54 3.68 -3.84 -13.69
C GLN A 54 2.77 -4.95 -13.15
N ASP A 55 2.31 -4.80 -11.90
CA ASP A 55 1.48 -5.77 -11.23
C ASP A 55 -0.01 -5.50 -11.52
N ASN A 56 -0.77 -6.54 -11.87
CA ASN A 56 -2.23 -6.45 -11.89
C ASN A 56 -2.82 -6.65 -10.48
N ASP A 57 -4.12 -6.36 -10.32
CA ASP A 57 -4.81 -6.41 -9.03
C ASP A 57 -4.58 -7.71 -8.22
N ARG A 58 -4.67 -8.87 -8.88
CA ARG A 58 -4.39 -10.17 -8.24
C ARG A 58 -2.95 -10.25 -7.72
N VAL A 59 -1.99 -9.83 -8.55
CA VAL A 59 -0.56 -9.85 -8.18
C VAL A 59 -0.27 -8.86 -7.05
N ARG A 60 -0.91 -7.69 -7.04
CA ARG A 60 -0.80 -6.69 -5.97
C ARG A 60 -1.23 -7.26 -4.63
N ALA A 61 -2.43 -7.86 -4.57
CA ALA A 61 -2.95 -8.48 -3.36
C ALA A 61 -2.08 -9.67 -2.87
N GLU A 62 -1.63 -10.54 -3.78
CA GLU A 62 -0.72 -11.65 -3.47
C GLU A 62 0.63 -11.15 -2.92
N ARG A 63 1.18 -10.08 -3.50
CA ARG A 63 2.42 -9.45 -3.03
C ARG A 63 2.25 -8.88 -1.63
N ILE A 64 1.20 -8.08 -1.39
CA ILE A 64 0.91 -7.49 -0.08
C ILE A 64 0.86 -8.59 0.99
N LEU A 65 0.09 -9.66 0.75
CA LEU A 65 -0.02 -10.78 1.68
C LEU A 65 1.31 -11.51 1.90
N SER A 66 2.05 -11.81 0.83
CA SER A 66 3.29 -12.59 0.93
C SER A 66 4.40 -11.83 1.65
N VAL A 67 4.56 -10.53 1.37
CA VAL A 67 5.55 -9.67 2.02
C VAL A 67 5.12 -9.41 3.47
N ALA A 68 3.84 -9.14 3.75
CA ALA A 68 3.34 -8.99 5.13
C ALA A 68 3.66 -10.22 6.00
N LYS A 69 3.41 -11.43 5.48
CA LYS A 69 3.75 -12.70 6.16
C LYS A 69 5.26 -12.88 6.34
N ALA A 70 6.06 -12.57 5.31
CA ALA A 70 7.51 -12.72 5.37
C ALA A 70 8.14 -11.79 6.43
N HIS A 71 7.58 -10.58 6.59
CA HIS A 71 8.01 -9.63 7.61
C HIS A 71 7.39 -9.86 8.99
N GLN A 72 6.54 -10.87 9.15
CA GLN A 72 5.82 -11.15 10.41
C GLN A 72 5.09 -9.90 10.90
N MET A 73 4.39 -9.21 9.99
CA MET A 73 3.57 -8.05 10.36
C MET A 73 2.65 -8.43 11.51
N ASP A 74 2.74 -7.67 12.59
CA ASP A 74 1.90 -7.85 13.76
C ASP A 74 0.71 -6.88 13.74
N LYS A 75 -0.09 -6.93 14.79
CA LYS A 75 -1.23 -6.05 14.94
C LYS A 75 -0.85 -4.56 14.97
N SER A 76 0.30 -4.21 15.56
CA SER A 76 0.74 -2.82 15.61
C SER A 76 1.05 -2.29 14.21
N ASP A 77 1.63 -3.13 13.37
CA ASP A 77 1.99 -2.81 11.99
C ASP A 77 0.75 -2.62 11.14
N PHE A 78 -0.23 -3.51 11.31
CA PHE A 78 -1.53 -3.40 10.69
C PHE A 78 -2.28 -2.14 11.14
N ASP A 79 -2.34 -1.88 12.45
CA ASP A 79 -3.01 -0.71 13.02
C ASP A 79 -2.36 0.60 12.53
N GLU A 80 -1.02 0.66 12.43
CA GLU A 80 -0.31 1.81 11.85
C GLU A 80 -0.70 2.04 10.38
N LEU A 81 -0.68 0.99 9.57
CA LEU A 81 -1.01 1.08 8.15
C LEU A 81 -2.47 1.51 7.94
N MET A 82 -3.41 0.87 8.65
CA MET A 82 -4.84 1.19 8.56
C MET A 82 -5.14 2.61 9.06
N ALA A 83 -4.42 3.11 10.05
CA ALA A 83 -4.57 4.49 10.52
C ALA A 83 -4.06 5.52 9.49
N PHE A 84 -3.07 5.15 8.67
CA PHE A 84 -2.45 6.07 7.73
C PHE A 84 -3.15 6.13 6.36
N ILE A 85 -3.75 5.04 5.86
CA ILE A 85 -4.45 5.03 4.56
C ILE A 85 -5.48 6.17 4.44
N PRO A 86 -6.35 6.45 5.44
CA PRO A 86 -7.29 7.57 5.36
C PRO A 86 -6.63 8.95 5.26
N THR A 87 -5.38 9.10 5.72
CA THR A 87 -4.63 10.36 5.57
C THR A 87 -4.20 10.56 4.13
N VAL A 88 -3.77 9.46 3.48
CA VAL A 88 -3.37 9.48 2.06
C VAL A 88 -4.59 9.75 1.18
N ILE A 89 -5.60 8.87 1.19
CA ILE A 89 -6.73 8.95 0.24
C ILE A 89 -7.61 10.20 0.41
N LYS A 90 -7.39 11.02 1.45
CA LYS A 90 -8.09 12.30 1.67
C LYS A 90 -7.25 13.52 1.33
N ALA A 91 -5.99 13.33 0.92
CA ALA A 91 -5.01 14.39 0.80
C ALA A 91 -5.40 15.46 -0.23
N ASP A 92 -6.12 15.06 -1.29
CA ASP A 92 -6.61 15.96 -2.33
C ASP A 92 -8.00 16.57 -2.00
N GLY A 93 -8.61 16.19 -0.88
CA GLY A 93 -9.93 16.62 -0.44
C GLY A 93 -11.10 15.87 -1.10
N HIS A 94 -10.82 14.86 -1.93
CA HIS A 94 -11.78 13.92 -2.48
C HIS A 94 -11.52 12.53 -1.91
N VAL A 95 -12.53 11.66 -1.89
CA VAL A 95 -12.34 10.23 -1.65
C VAL A 95 -13.31 9.54 -2.60
N SER A 96 -12.80 8.67 -3.46
CA SER A 96 -13.64 7.90 -4.39
C SER A 96 -14.34 6.73 -3.67
N PRO A 97 -15.53 6.29 -4.15
CA PRO A 97 -16.12 5.05 -3.67
C PRO A 97 -15.21 3.83 -3.83
N GLU A 98 -14.35 3.84 -4.85
CA GLU A 98 -13.36 2.81 -5.13
C GLU A 98 -12.26 2.77 -4.07
N GLU A 99 -11.71 3.91 -3.63
CA GLU A 99 -10.76 4.00 -2.51
C GLU A 99 -11.38 3.52 -1.20
N GLU A 100 -12.62 3.92 -0.89
CA GLU A 100 -13.33 3.46 0.32
C GLU A 100 -13.50 1.95 0.29
N MET A 101 -13.95 1.41 -0.85
CA MET A 101 -14.10 -0.04 -1.04
C MET A 101 -12.74 -0.75 -0.93
N MET A 102 -11.67 -0.16 -1.47
CA MET A 102 -10.33 -0.75 -1.43
C MET A 102 -9.78 -0.80 -0.01
N LEU A 103 -9.97 0.26 0.78
CA LEU A 103 -9.63 0.27 2.21
C LEU A 103 -10.35 -0.84 2.96
N HIS A 104 -11.66 -1.01 2.74
CA HIS A 104 -12.42 -2.10 3.34
C HIS A 104 -11.92 -3.48 2.92
N GLY A 105 -11.67 -3.68 1.62
CA GLY A 105 -11.13 -4.94 1.11
C GLY A 105 -9.75 -5.28 1.68
N LEU A 106 -8.88 -4.28 1.78
CA LEU A 106 -7.54 -4.43 2.36
C LEU A 106 -7.59 -4.75 3.86
N HIS A 107 -8.51 -4.11 4.60
CA HIS A 107 -8.75 -4.43 6.01
C HIS A 107 -9.11 -5.90 6.18
N GLU A 108 -10.08 -6.41 5.41
CA GLU A 108 -10.46 -7.82 5.47
C GLU A 108 -9.30 -8.74 5.07
N LEU A 109 -8.55 -8.38 4.02
CA LEU A 109 -7.40 -9.14 3.52
C LEU A 109 -6.32 -9.34 4.57
N LEU A 110 -6.01 -8.28 5.32
CA LEU A 110 -4.91 -8.26 6.29
C LEU A 110 -5.34 -8.62 7.72
N SER A 111 -6.63 -8.48 8.07
CA SER A 111 -7.16 -8.83 9.40
C SER A 111 -7.02 -10.31 9.75
N GLY A 112 -6.85 -11.18 8.75
CA GLY A 112 -6.67 -12.63 8.90
C GLY A 112 -5.21 -13.09 8.98
N LEU A 113 -4.25 -12.16 9.00
CA LEU A 113 -2.83 -12.44 9.25
C LEU A 113 -2.56 -12.69 10.74
#